data_AF-C6WAX0-F1
#
_entry.id   AF-C6WAX0-F1
#
_cell.length_a   1.000
_cell.length_b   1.000
_cell.length_c   1.000
_cell.angle_alpha   90.00
_cell.angle_beta   90.00
_cell.angle_gamma   90.00
#
_symmetry.space_group_name_H-M   'P 1'
#
loop_
_entity.id
_entity.type
_entity.pdbx_description
1 polymer ?
#
loop_
_entity_poly.entity_id
_entity_poly.type
_entity_poly.pdbx_seq_one_letter_code
_entity_poly.pdbx_strand_id
1 'polypeptide(L)'
;MEDLRTAPRLPGAVAALATWSDWTAFDALPAAAPRRPGAYLVADATGPVYAGMAGDRRGAGLRGRMTAYTTGKAAVSGLGRAVLDRALADEGFLVERLTALRAGTRLTAKGWAALALREAGLWVCWSVTADRAQAVGLEERVLTALHALPLWNLRRPRQAEADQAEPDQID
;
A
#
# COMPACT_ATOMS: atom_id res chain seq x y z
N MET A 1 -10.18 16.59 20.17
CA MET A 1 -8.72 16.38 20.06
C MET A 1 -8.47 16.02 18.61
N GLU A 2 -8.15 17.01 17.80
CA GLU A 2 -7.88 16.84 16.37
C GLU A 2 -6.56 16.08 16.21
N ASP A 3 -6.65 14.84 15.73
CA ASP A 3 -5.50 14.05 15.33
C ASP A 3 -4.98 14.65 14.01
N LEU A 4 -4.13 15.68 14.12
CA LEU A 4 -3.43 16.29 12.99
C LEU A 4 -2.37 15.30 12.49
N ARG A 5 -2.83 14.20 11.89
CA ARG A 5 -1.98 13.28 11.13
C ARG A 5 -1.38 14.08 9.99
N THR A 6 -0.11 14.42 10.13
CA THR A 6 0.62 15.10 9.07
C THR A 6 0.81 14.13 7.93
N ALA A 7 0.48 14.56 6.71
CA ALA A 7 0.69 13.75 5.52
C ALA A 7 2.18 13.32 5.42
N PRO A 8 2.46 12.06 5.04
CA PRO A 8 3.82 11.57 4.98
C PRO A 8 4.62 12.27 3.88
N ARG A 9 5.95 12.26 4.01
CA ARG A 9 6.85 12.75 2.95
C ARG A 9 7.12 11.64 1.94
N LEU A 10 7.06 11.97 0.65
CA LEU A 10 7.45 11.04 -0.40
C LEU A 10 8.99 10.91 -0.42
N PRO A 11 9.57 9.69 -0.35
CA PRO A 11 11.02 9.51 -0.44
C PRO A 11 11.58 10.05 -1.77
N GLY A 12 12.71 10.76 -1.72
CA GLY A 12 13.29 11.40 -2.91
C GLY A 12 13.56 10.44 -4.07
N ALA A 13 14.07 9.23 -3.77
CA ALA A 13 14.29 8.19 -4.77
C ALA A 13 13.00 7.73 -5.47
N VAL A 14 11.85 7.79 -4.80
CA VAL A 14 10.53 7.47 -5.37
C VAL A 14 9.94 8.67 -6.10
N ALA A 15 10.11 9.87 -5.55
CA ALA A 15 9.68 11.12 -6.18
C ALA A 15 10.31 11.32 -7.55
N ALA A 16 11.55 10.85 -7.76
CA ALA A 16 12.24 10.92 -9.05
C ALA A 16 11.69 9.94 -10.12
N LEU A 17 10.89 8.93 -9.75
CA LEU A 17 10.47 7.88 -10.69
C LEU A 17 9.26 8.24 -11.55
N ALA A 18 8.42 9.19 -11.09
CA ALA A 18 7.17 9.56 -11.75
C ALA A 18 6.57 10.83 -11.13
N THR A 19 5.49 11.35 -11.73
CA THR A 19 4.65 12.37 -11.12
C THR A 19 3.63 11.72 -10.18
N TRP A 20 3.73 12.02 -8.89
CA TRP A 20 2.85 11.47 -7.86
C TRP A 20 1.74 12.45 -7.50
N SER A 21 0.57 11.92 -7.15
CA SER A 21 -0.50 12.68 -6.50
C SER A 21 -0.07 13.12 -5.10
N ASP A 22 -0.82 14.06 -4.53
CA ASP A 22 -0.79 14.29 -3.09
C ASP A 22 -1.19 13.02 -2.32
N TRP A 23 -0.73 12.95 -1.09
CA TRP A 23 -1.15 11.90 -0.16
C TRP A 23 -2.61 12.08 0.22
N THR A 24 -3.36 11.00 0.07
CA THR A 24 -4.78 10.92 0.39
C THR A 24 -4.98 9.98 1.58
N ALA A 25 -5.65 10.45 2.62
CA ALA A 25 -6.02 9.61 3.75
C ALA A 25 -6.94 8.45 3.28
N PHE A 26 -6.78 7.26 3.86
CA PHE A 26 -7.53 6.07 3.43
C PHE A 26 -9.05 6.27 3.47
N ASP A 27 -9.57 7.10 4.38
CA ASP A 27 -11.00 7.41 4.51
C ASP A 27 -11.60 8.14 3.30
N ALA A 28 -10.78 8.83 2.49
CA ALA A 28 -11.22 9.47 1.26
C ALA A 28 -11.29 8.49 0.07
N LEU A 29 -10.89 7.24 0.27
CA LEU A 29 -10.96 6.19 -0.75
C LEU A 29 -12.33 5.49 -0.75
N PRO A 30 -12.79 4.97 -1.90
CA PRO A 30 -12.12 4.98 -3.21
C PRO A 30 -12.40 6.25 -4.02
N ALA A 31 -13.13 7.23 -3.45
CA ALA A 31 -13.68 8.37 -4.17
C ALA A 31 -12.61 9.28 -4.79
N ALA A 32 -11.46 9.43 -4.13
CA ALA A 32 -10.35 10.25 -4.63
C ALA A 32 -9.54 9.58 -5.76
N ALA A 33 -9.52 8.25 -5.83
CA ALA A 33 -8.64 7.53 -6.76
C ALA A 33 -9.15 7.60 -8.22
N PRO A 34 -8.28 7.79 -9.23
CA PRO A 34 -8.69 7.84 -10.63
C PRO A 34 -9.08 6.44 -11.15
N ARG A 35 -9.95 6.39 -12.17
CA ARG A 35 -10.31 5.17 -12.92
C ARG A 35 -9.29 4.86 -14.03
N ARG A 36 -7.99 4.93 -13.70
CA ARG A 36 -6.88 4.75 -14.64
C ARG A 36 -5.86 3.76 -14.08
N PRO A 37 -5.09 3.05 -14.92
CA PRO A 37 -4.01 2.21 -14.44
C PRO A 37 -2.93 3.07 -13.76
N GLY A 38 -2.15 2.45 -12.87
CA GLY A 38 -1.07 3.13 -12.18
C GLY A 38 -0.45 2.31 -11.06
N ALA A 39 0.62 2.86 -10.50
CA ALA A 39 1.23 2.39 -9.26
C ALA A 39 0.79 3.29 -8.10
N TYR A 40 0.73 2.73 -6.90
CA TYR A 40 0.40 3.44 -5.68
C TYR A 40 1.39 3.07 -4.57
N LEU A 41 1.64 4.03 -3.71
CA LEU A 41 2.41 3.88 -2.49
C LEU A 41 1.48 4.11 -1.30
N VAL A 42 1.70 3.33 -0.26
CA VAL A 42 0.97 3.41 1.01
C VAL A 42 1.98 3.70 2.10
N ALA A 43 1.62 4.60 2.99
CA ALA A 43 2.42 4.97 4.15
C ALA A 43 1.55 4.99 5.41
N ASP A 44 2.18 4.74 6.55
CA ASP A 44 1.63 5.06 7.86
C ASP A 44 2.36 6.30 8.44
N ALA A 45 2.19 6.57 9.73
CA ALA A 45 2.84 7.68 10.41
C ALA A 45 4.38 7.58 10.44
N THR A 46 4.94 6.38 10.24
CA THR A 46 6.39 6.11 10.27
C THR A 46 7.04 6.22 8.89
N GLY A 47 6.25 6.10 7.82
CA GLY A 47 6.73 6.24 6.45
C GLY A 47 6.11 5.22 5.49
N PRO A 48 6.73 5.00 4.32
CA PRO A 48 6.25 4.04 3.33
C PRO A 48 6.24 2.61 3.87
N VAL A 49 5.10 1.96 3.74
CA VAL A 49 4.88 0.58 4.21
C VAL A 49 4.51 -0.38 3.11
N TYR A 50 3.98 0.07 1.98
CA TYR A 50 3.57 -0.84 0.92
C TYR A 50 3.55 -0.15 -0.44
N ALA A 51 3.98 -0.85 -1.49
CA ALA A 51 3.80 -0.40 -2.87
C ALA A 51 2.98 -1.42 -3.65
N GLY A 52 2.15 -0.94 -4.57
CA GLY A 52 1.29 -1.81 -5.36
C GLY A 52 0.98 -1.24 -6.74
N MET A 53 0.43 -2.06 -7.63
CA MET A 53 -0.15 -1.60 -8.90
C MET A 53 -1.63 -1.96 -9.09
N ALA A 54 -2.26 -1.19 -9.97
CA ALA A 54 -3.55 -1.47 -10.55
C ALA A 54 -3.47 -1.33 -12.07
N GLY A 55 -3.78 -2.41 -12.78
CA GLY A 55 -4.00 -2.35 -14.22
C GLY A 55 -5.41 -1.89 -14.53
N ASP A 56 -5.65 -1.49 -15.79
CA ASP A 56 -7.01 -1.18 -16.23
C ASP A 56 -7.79 -2.48 -16.48
N ARG A 57 -8.63 -2.86 -15.52
CA ARG A 57 -9.58 -3.96 -15.68
C ARG A 57 -10.97 -3.38 -15.73
N ARG A 58 -11.62 -3.46 -16.90
CA ARG A 58 -12.99 -2.96 -17.13
C ARG A 58 -13.16 -1.47 -16.77
N GLY A 59 -12.15 -0.63 -17.05
CA GLY A 59 -12.22 0.80 -16.77
C GLY A 59 -12.15 1.16 -15.29
N ALA A 60 -11.70 0.26 -14.41
CA ALA A 60 -11.72 0.47 -12.97
C ALA A 60 -10.40 1.03 -12.43
N GLY A 61 -9.26 0.63 -13.00
CA GLY A 61 -7.92 1.08 -12.62
C GLY A 61 -7.65 1.12 -11.10
N LEU A 62 -6.94 2.16 -10.66
CA LEU A 62 -6.63 2.46 -9.26
C LEU A 62 -7.90 2.52 -8.40
N ARG A 63 -8.98 3.17 -8.86
CA ARG A 63 -10.25 3.20 -8.13
C ARG A 63 -10.80 1.81 -7.84
N GLY A 64 -10.75 0.90 -8.81
CA GLY A 64 -11.18 -0.49 -8.63
C GLY A 64 -10.36 -1.21 -7.56
N ARG A 65 -9.05 -0.96 -7.53
CA ARG A 65 -8.16 -1.48 -6.49
C ARG A 65 -8.52 -0.92 -5.11
N MET A 66 -8.70 0.39 -5.01
CA MET A 66 -9.08 1.04 -3.74
C MET A 66 -10.45 0.56 -3.25
N THR A 67 -11.42 0.38 -4.15
CA THR A 67 -12.72 -0.23 -3.79
C THR A 67 -12.56 -1.64 -3.23
N ALA A 68 -11.63 -2.45 -3.77
CA ALA A 68 -11.38 -3.78 -3.23
C ALA A 68 -10.82 -3.74 -1.80
N TYR A 69 -10.01 -2.73 -1.46
CA TYR A 69 -9.52 -2.51 -0.11
C TYR A 69 -10.63 -2.01 0.82
N THR A 70 -11.33 -0.93 0.45
CA THR A 70 -12.35 -0.32 1.32
C THR A 70 -13.57 -1.21 1.56
N THR A 71 -13.85 -2.16 0.66
CA THR A 71 -14.92 -3.15 0.83
C THR A 71 -14.45 -4.48 1.41
N GLY A 72 -13.15 -4.61 1.75
CA GLY A 72 -12.56 -5.82 2.31
C GLY A 72 -12.46 -7.00 1.35
N LYS A 73 -12.75 -6.81 0.05
CA LYS A 73 -12.62 -7.87 -0.98
C LYS A 73 -11.18 -8.36 -1.17
N ALA A 74 -10.20 -7.55 -0.76
CA ALA A 74 -8.77 -7.88 -0.85
C ALA A 74 -8.20 -8.50 0.44
N ALA A 75 -9.03 -9.02 1.35
CA ALA A 75 -8.63 -9.57 2.66
C ALA A 75 -7.49 -10.61 2.61
N VAL A 76 -7.37 -11.36 1.51
CA VAL A 76 -6.37 -12.43 1.35
C VAL A 76 -5.27 -12.10 0.35
N SER A 77 -5.13 -10.83 -0.07
CA SER A 77 -4.15 -10.43 -1.09
C SER A 77 -3.50 -9.08 -0.82
N GLY A 78 -2.18 -8.98 -1.08
CA GLY A 78 -1.43 -7.72 -1.05
C GLY A 78 -1.61 -6.96 0.27
N LEU A 79 -1.80 -5.64 0.17
CA LEU A 79 -2.03 -4.75 1.31
C LEU A 79 -3.15 -5.24 2.24
N GLY A 80 -4.27 -5.71 1.69
CA GLY A 80 -5.44 -6.09 2.50
C GLY A 80 -5.14 -7.25 3.45
N ARG A 81 -4.39 -8.25 2.98
CA ARG A 81 -3.87 -9.31 3.84
C ARG A 81 -2.84 -8.78 4.83
N ALA A 82 -1.88 -8.00 4.36
CA ALA A 82 -0.80 -7.51 5.21
C ALA A 82 -1.29 -6.67 6.40
N VAL A 83 -2.36 -5.89 6.19
CA VAL A 83 -3.02 -5.09 7.22
C VAL A 83 -3.89 -5.95 8.13
N LEU A 84 -4.66 -6.90 7.57
CA LEU A 84 -5.47 -7.79 8.38
C LEU A 84 -4.62 -8.67 9.30
N ASP A 85 -3.53 -9.26 8.78
CA ASP A 85 -2.61 -10.09 9.56
C ASP A 85 -1.99 -9.28 10.72
N ARG A 86 -1.69 -7.99 10.51
CA ARG A 86 -1.20 -7.08 11.56
C ARG A 86 -2.26 -6.76 12.60
N ALA A 87 -3.47 -6.41 12.17
CA ALA A 87 -4.57 -6.10 13.07
C ALA A 87 -4.95 -7.31 13.94
N LEU A 88 -4.92 -8.52 13.38
CA LEU A 88 -5.17 -9.76 14.12
C LEU A 88 -4.02 -10.14 15.06
N ALA A 89 -2.84 -9.55 14.90
CA ALA A 89 -1.70 -9.70 15.81
C ALA A 89 -1.66 -8.59 16.88
N ASP A 90 -2.56 -7.61 16.83
CA ASP A 90 -2.64 -6.48 17.76
C ASP A 90 -3.67 -6.78 18.87
N GLU A 91 -3.20 -6.87 20.11
CA GLU A 91 -4.05 -7.14 21.28
C GLU A 91 -5.10 -6.05 21.49
N GLY A 92 -4.74 -4.77 21.34
CA GLY A 92 -5.65 -3.65 21.52
C GLY A 92 -6.79 -3.70 20.52
N PHE A 93 -6.46 -3.95 19.25
CA PHE A 93 -7.46 -4.17 18.21
C PHE A 93 -8.41 -5.32 18.59
N LEU A 94 -7.89 -6.47 19.02
CA LEU A 94 -8.70 -7.63 19.39
C LEU A 94 -9.58 -7.39 20.63
N VAL A 95 -9.08 -6.69 21.65
CA VAL A 95 -9.84 -6.35 22.87
C VAL A 95 -11.04 -5.46 22.53
N GLU A 96 -10.86 -4.46 21.68
CA GLU A 96 -11.96 -3.63 21.20
C GLU A 96 -12.99 -4.45 20.42
N ARG A 97 -12.52 -5.38 19.58
CA ARG A 97 -13.42 -6.22 18.79
C ARG A 97 -14.19 -7.23 19.65
N LEU A 98 -13.56 -7.78 20.68
CA LEU A 98 -14.24 -8.63 21.66
C LEU A 98 -15.31 -7.84 22.43
N THR A 99 -15.02 -6.59 22.78
CA THR A 99 -15.98 -5.69 23.43
C THR A 99 -17.17 -5.42 22.52
N ALA A 100 -16.93 -5.05 21.25
CA ALA A 100 -17.98 -4.85 20.26
C ALA A 100 -18.81 -6.13 20.02
N LEU A 101 -18.16 -7.29 20.01
CA LEU A 101 -18.81 -8.60 19.88
C LEU A 101 -19.74 -8.88 21.07
N ARG A 102 -19.29 -8.62 22.29
CA ARG A 102 -20.13 -8.74 23.50
C ARG A 102 -21.32 -7.78 23.47
N ALA A 103 -21.14 -6.59 22.90
CA ALA A 103 -22.21 -5.60 22.67
C ALA A 103 -23.15 -5.92 21.49
N GLY A 104 -23.01 -7.08 20.84
CA GLY A 104 -23.91 -7.52 19.77
C GLY A 104 -23.48 -7.17 18.35
N THR A 105 -22.37 -6.46 18.17
CA THR A 105 -21.83 -6.19 16.82
C THR A 105 -21.23 -7.47 16.24
N ARG A 106 -21.51 -7.76 14.97
CA ARG A 106 -20.96 -8.91 14.25
C ARG A 106 -20.40 -8.43 12.92
N LEU A 107 -19.19 -8.87 12.59
CA LEU A 107 -18.54 -8.54 11.32
C LEU A 107 -18.37 -9.81 10.47
N THR A 108 -18.59 -9.66 9.17
CA THR A 108 -18.17 -10.67 8.19
C THR A 108 -16.65 -10.61 8.02
N ALA A 109 -16.04 -11.64 7.42
CA ALA A 109 -14.61 -11.62 7.11
C ALA A 109 -14.19 -10.38 6.28
N LYS A 110 -15.02 -9.95 5.33
CA LYS A 110 -14.80 -8.71 4.58
C LYS A 110 -14.92 -7.47 5.48
N GLY A 111 -15.87 -7.48 6.41
CA GLY A 111 -16.03 -6.43 7.42
C GLY A 111 -14.78 -6.27 8.30
N TRP A 112 -14.20 -7.38 8.75
CA TRP A 112 -12.92 -7.38 9.50
C TRP A 112 -11.78 -6.76 8.69
N ALA A 113 -11.61 -7.17 7.43
CA ALA A 113 -10.55 -6.63 6.57
C ALA A 113 -10.74 -5.14 6.26
N ALA A 114 -11.96 -4.71 5.98
CA ALA A 114 -12.27 -3.31 5.74
C ALA A 114 -12.04 -2.44 6.99
N LEU A 115 -12.42 -2.97 8.16
CA LEU A 115 -12.19 -2.31 9.44
C LEU A 115 -10.70 -2.13 9.74
N ALA A 116 -9.91 -3.20 9.60
CA ALA A 116 -8.47 -3.16 9.82
C ALA A 116 -7.79 -2.10 8.96
N LEU A 117 -8.16 -1.99 7.67
CA LEU A 117 -7.64 -0.97 6.76
C LEU A 117 -8.03 0.46 7.17
N ARG A 118 -9.26 0.65 7.65
CA ARG A 118 -9.74 1.95 8.12
C ARG A 118 -9.03 2.41 9.40
N GLU A 119 -8.83 1.50 10.35
CA GLU A 119 -8.19 1.82 11.63
C GLU A 119 -6.66 1.88 11.55
N ALA A 120 -6.04 1.32 10.50
CA ALA A 120 -4.59 1.31 10.30
C ALA A 120 -3.93 2.68 10.06
N GLY A 121 -4.71 3.77 9.94
CA GLY A 121 -4.17 5.13 9.81
C GLY A 121 -3.34 5.37 8.56
N LEU A 122 -3.72 4.73 7.45
CA LEU A 122 -2.95 4.72 6.22
C LEU A 122 -3.20 5.96 5.35
N TRP A 123 -2.15 6.34 4.62
CA TRP A 123 -2.17 7.31 3.54
C TRP A 123 -1.81 6.62 2.23
N VAL A 124 -2.39 7.08 1.13
CA VAL A 124 -2.13 6.54 -0.21
C VAL A 124 -1.85 7.67 -1.18
N CYS A 125 -0.77 7.55 -1.96
CA CYS A 125 -0.55 8.38 -3.14
C CYS A 125 -0.35 7.48 -4.37
N TRP A 126 -0.51 8.03 -5.56
CA TRP A 126 -0.43 7.27 -6.80
C TRP A 126 0.19 8.04 -7.94
N SER A 127 0.75 7.29 -8.90
CA SER A 127 1.10 7.78 -10.22
C SER A 127 0.28 7.02 -11.25
N VAL A 128 -0.40 7.76 -12.13
CA VAL A 128 -1.11 7.17 -13.26
C VAL A 128 -0.11 6.78 -14.34
N THR A 129 -0.34 5.64 -14.99
CA THR A 129 0.44 5.17 -16.14
C THR A 129 -0.45 5.04 -17.37
N ALA A 130 0.16 4.88 -18.55
CA ALA A 130 -0.60 4.68 -19.79
C ALA A 130 -1.35 3.34 -19.79
N ASP A 131 -0.71 2.30 -19.27
CA ASP A 131 -1.24 0.94 -19.29
C ASP A 131 -0.79 0.12 -18.08
N ARG A 132 -1.20 -1.15 -18.06
CA ARG A 132 -0.84 -2.13 -17.03
C ARG A 132 0.64 -2.48 -17.01
N ALA A 133 1.29 -2.59 -18.17
CA ALA A 133 2.70 -2.98 -18.24
C ALA A 133 3.59 -1.90 -17.60
N GLN A 134 3.30 -0.62 -17.89
CA GLN A 134 3.97 0.49 -17.23
C GLN A 134 3.66 0.57 -15.73
N ALA A 135 2.44 0.22 -15.30
CA ALA A 135 2.10 0.16 -13.88
C ALA A 135 2.94 -0.88 -13.12
N VAL A 136 3.16 -2.06 -13.73
CA VAL A 136 4.02 -3.11 -13.19
C VAL A 136 5.48 -2.64 -13.14
N GLY A 137 6.01 -2.11 -14.25
CA GLY A 137 7.39 -1.62 -14.27
C GLY A 137 7.64 -0.48 -13.28
N LEU A 138 6.66 0.40 -13.03
CA LEU A 138 6.76 1.44 -12.02
C LEU A 138 6.72 0.85 -10.59
N GLU A 139 5.84 -0.10 -10.31
CA GLU A 139 5.80 -0.81 -9.02
C GLU A 139 7.14 -1.49 -8.71
N GLU A 140 7.75 -2.17 -9.69
CA GLU A 140 9.05 -2.82 -9.54
C GLU A 140 10.18 -1.82 -9.22
N ARG A 141 10.23 -0.69 -9.92
CA ARG A 141 11.21 0.38 -9.64
C ARG A 141 11.00 0.99 -8.26
N VAL A 142 9.75 1.21 -7.84
CA VAL A 142 9.43 1.70 -6.50
C VAL A 142 9.88 0.72 -5.42
N LEU A 143 9.58 -0.57 -5.58
CA LEU A 143 10.02 -1.61 -4.64
C LEU A 143 11.55 -1.71 -4.56
N THR A 144 12.24 -1.52 -5.68
CA THR A 144 13.71 -1.48 -5.73
C THR A 144 14.26 -0.26 -4.99
N ALA A 145 13.69 0.93 -5.24
CA ALA A 145 14.09 2.17 -4.57
C ALA A 145 13.86 2.14 -3.05
N LEU A 146 12.88 1.35 -2.59
CA LEU A 146 12.53 1.21 -1.18
C LEU A 146 13.02 -0.10 -0.54
N HIS A 147 13.95 -0.82 -1.18
CA HIS A 147 14.36 -2.17 -0.74
C HIS A 147 14.86 -2.22 0.71
N ALA A 148 15.53 -1.16 1.17
CA ALA A 148 16.08 -1.04 2.52
C ALA A 148 15.00 -0.81 3.61
N LEU A 149 13.76 -0.47 3.23
CA LEU A 149 12.68 -0.23 4.17
C LEU A 149 11.93 -1.51 4.54
N PRO A 150 11.35 -1.61 5.75
CA PRO A 150 10.57 -2.76 6.19
C PRO A 150 9.14 -2.78 5.59
N LEU A 151 9.02 -2.67 4.26
CA LEU A 151 7.75 -2.80 3.54
C LEU A 151 6.99 -4.10 3.87
N TRP A 152 5.66 -4.00 3.90
CA TRP A 152 4.72 -5.07 4.13
C TRP A 152 4.45 -5.93 2.88
N ASN A 153 5.09 -5.61 1.75
CA ASN A 153 5.08 -6.44 0.55
C ASN A 153 5.70 -7.82 0.83
N LEU A 154 4.92 -8.89 0.69
CA LEU A 154 5.38 -10.28 0.88
C LEU A 154 6.41 -10.73 -0.16
N ARG A 155 6.34 -10.19 -1.38
CA ARG A 155 7.29 -10.46 -2.46
C ARG A 155 8.01 -9.17 -2.80
N ARG A 156 9.34 -9.22 -2.83
CA ARG A 156 10.20 -8.10 -3.22
C ARG A 156 11.12 -8.57 -4.36
N PRO A 157 11.50 -7.68 -5.29
CA PRO A 157 12.56 -7.98 -6.25
C PRO A 157 13.82 -8.40 -5.50
N ARG A 158 14.47 -9.48 -5.94
CA ARG A 158 15.83 -9.79 -5.47
C ARG A 158 16.76 -8.71 -6.00
N GLN A 159 17.71 -8.25 -5.20
CA GLN A 159 18.81 -7.45 -5.75
C GLN A 159 19.47 -8.27 -6.86
N ALA A 160 19.61 -7.71 -8.05
CA ALA A 160 20.67 -8.16 -8.94
C ALA A 160 21.96 -7.74 -8.25
N GLU A 161 22.84 -8.68 -7.93
CA GLU A 161 24.20 -8.38 -7.50
C GLU A 161 24.78 -7.44 -8.56
N ALA A 162 25.13 -6.22 -8.15
CA ALA A 162 25.97 -5.38 -8.99
C ALA A 162 27.32 -6.10 -9.03
N ASP A 163 27.66 -6.68 -10.19
CA ASP A 163 28.98 -7.23 -10.47
C ASP A 163 30.03 -6.22 -10.00
N GLN A 164 30.77 -6.60 -8.96
CA GLN A 164 32.03 -6.00 -8.63
C GLN A 164 32.99 -6.40 -9.76
N ALA A 165 33.04 -5.60 -10.81
CA ALA A 165 34.19 -5.61 -11.70
C ALA A 165 35.36 -5.00 -10.93
N GLU A 166 36.08 -5.86 -10.22
CA GLU A 166 37.43 -5.59 -9.73
C GLU A 166 38.28 -5.16 -10.94
N PRO A 167 38.96 -3.99 -10.91
CA PRO A 167 39.87 -3.65 -11.99
C PRO A 167 41.08 -4.59 -11.89
N ASP A 168 41.26 -5.39 -12.93
CA ASP A 168 42.41 -6.26 -13.17
C ASP A 168 43.69 -5.42 -12.96
N GLN A 169 44.39 -5.66 -11.85
CA GLN A 169 45.78 -5.28 -11.69
C GLN A 169 46.60 -6.30 -12.49
N ILE A 170 47.12 -5.87 -13.64
CA ILE A 170 48.19 -6.59 -14.32
C ILE A 170 49.42 -5.69 -14.25
N ASP A 171 50.46 -6.25 -13.62
CA ASP A 171 51.84 -5.75 -13.50
C ASP A 171 52.51 -5.46 -14.85
#